data_AF-A0A843XGU5-F1
#
_entry.id   AF-A0A843XGU5-F1
#
_cell.length_a   1.000
_cell.length_b   1.000
_cell.length_c   1.000
_cell.angle_alpha   90.00
_cell.angle_beta   90.00
_cell.angle_gamma   90.00
#
_symmetry.space_group_name_H-M   'P 1'
#
loop_
_entity.id
_entity.type
_entity.pdbx_description
1 polymer ?
#
loop_
_entity_poly.entity_id
_entity_poly.type
_entity_poly.pdbx_seq_one_letter_code
_entity_poly.pdbx_strand_id
1 'polypeptide(L)' 'MEAEAEAEAARKAEEGIEEKILGALRARVSDFKEQADSITLENVRRTLEKDLGMNAYALDAHKRFIKQSLEQV' A
#
# COMPACT_ATOMS: atom_id res chain seq x y z
N MET A 1 -6.64 13.96 -27.54
CA MET A 1 -6.72 15.00 -26.51
C MET A 1 -7.45 14.55 -25.26
N GLU A 2 -8.59 13.84 -25.34
CA GLU A 2 -9.29 13.34 -24.13
C GLU A 2 -8.61 12.13 -23.45
N ALA A 3 -7.97 11.24 -24.23
CA ALA A 3 -7.28 10.06 -23.69
C ALA A 3 -6.02 10.39 -22.85
N GLU A 4 -5.42 11.56 -23.05
CA GLU A 4 -4.18 11.95 -22.36
C GLU A 4 -4.46 12.50 -20.95
N ALA A 5 -5.64 13.11 -20.74
CA ALA A 5 -6.07 13.62 -19.45
C ALA A 5 -6.47 12.51 -18.46
N GLU A 6 -7.10 11.44 -18.95
CA GLU A 6 -7.43 10.26 -18.12
C GLU A 6 -6.19 9.47 -17.69
N ALA A 7 -5.17 9.38 -18.55
CA ALA A 7 -3.91 8.71 -18.23
C ALA A 7 -3.08 9.49 -17.17
N GLU A 8 -3.11 10.83 -17.21
CA GLU A 8 -2.47 11.67 -16.20
C GLU A 8 -3.19 11.58 -14.85
N ALA A 9 -4.53 11.54 -14.86
CA ALA A 9 -5.34 11.35 -13.65
C ALA A 9 -5.08 9.97 -13.00
N ALA A 10 -4.91 8.92 -13.80
CA ALA A 10 -4.57 7.59 -13.29
C ALA A 10 -3.18 7.56 -12.65
N ARG A 11 -2.17 8.21 -13.25
CA ARG A 11 -0.82 8.30 -12.66
C ARG A 11 -0.80 9.07 -11.33
N LYS A 12 -1.45 10.23 -11.28
CA LYS A 12 -1.59 10.99 -10.02
C LYS A 12 -2.35 10.23 -8.95
N ALA A 13 -3.35 9.44 -9.35
CA ALA A 13 -4.07 8.58 -8.41
C ALA A 13 -3.17 7.47 -7.87
N GLU A 14 -2.30 6.89 -8.70
CA GLU A 14 -1.34 5.85 -8.31
C GLU A 14 -0.28 6.40 -7.34
N GLU A 15 0.30 7.57 -7.63
CA GLU A 15 1.24 8.26 -6.73
C GLU A 15 0.59 8.57 -5.37
N GLY A 16 -0.65 9.06 -5.38
CA GLY A 16 -1.41 9.30 -4.16
C GLY A 16 -1.77 8.02 -3.40
N ILE A 17 -1.88 6.87 -4.09
CA ILE A 17 -2.09 5.57 -3.45
C ILE A 17 -0.81 5.08 -2.81
N GLU A 18 0.33 5.16 -3.49
CA GLU A 18 1.64 4.80 -2.93
C GLU A 18 1.98 5.60 -1.68
N GLU A 19 1.70 6.91 -1.68
CA GLU A 19 1.95 7.77 -0.53
C GLU A 19 1.04 7.41 0.66
N LYS A 20 -0.22 7.09 0.40
CA LYS A 20 -1.14 6.59 1.44
C LYS A 20 -0.75 5.20 1.93
N ILE A 21 -0.31 4.31 1.03
CA ILE A 21 0.23 2.99 1.41
C ILE A 21 1.44 3.20 2.32
N LEU A 22 2.39 4.07 1.96
CA LEU A 22 3.55 4.40 2.78
C LEU A 22 3.16 5.02 4.12
N GLY A 23 2.15 5.89 4.16
CA GLY A 23 1.64 6.50 5.39
C GLY A 23 1.01 5.46 6.33
N ALA A 24 0.09 4.65 5.80
CA ALA A 24 -0.55 3.58 6.55
C ALA A 24 0.45 2.48 6.96
N LEU A 25 1.41 2.18 6.08
CA LEU A 25 2.48 1.23 6.35
C LEU A 25 3.44 1.81 7.37
N ARG A 26 3.84 3.08 7.36
CA ARG A 26 4.64 3.69 8.45
C ARG A 26 3.91 3.74 9.78
N ALA A 27 2.61 4.03 9.76
CA ALA A 27 1.80 4.04 10.97
C ALA A 27 1.72 2.64 11.60
N ARG A 28 1.59 1.61 10.75
CA ARG A 28 1.44 0.20 11.18
C ARG A 28 2.73 -0.60 11.21
N VAL A 29 3.81 -0.15 10.56
CA VAL A 29 5.08 -0.90 10.45
C VAL A 29 5.76 -0.97 11.79
N SER A 30 5.56 0.02 12.66
CA SER A 30 5.97 -0.08 14.05
C SER A 30 5.33 -1.31 14.71
N ASP A 31 4.01 -1.50 14.56
CA ASP A 31 3.31 -2.71 15.04
C ASP A 31 3.77 -3.97 14.30
N PHE A 32 3.97 -3.89 12.98
CA PHE A 32 4.41 -5.02 12.16
C PHE A 32 5.85 -5.43 12.47
N LYS A 33 6.70 -4.49 12.91
CA LYS A 33 8.10 -4.72 13.27
C LYS A 33 8.19 -5.32 14.68
N GLU A 34 7.31 -4.90 15.59
CA GLU A 34 7.12 -5.58 16.89
C GLU A 34 6.55 -6.99 16.72
N GLN A 35 5.64 -7.17 15.76
CA GLN A 35 5.02 -8.47 15.47
C GLN A 35 5.67 -9.18 14.29
N ALA A 36 6.89 -8.81 13.88
CA ALA A 36 7.52 -9.29 12.63
C ALA A 36 7.62 -10.82 12.55
N ASP A 37 7.82 -11.48 13.71
CA ASP A 37 7.86 -12.93 13.84
C ASP A 37 6.48 -13.60 13.69
N SER A 38 5.38 -12.89 13.93
CA SER A 38 4.01 -13.45 13.93
C SER A 38 3.11 -12.89 12.83
N ILE A 39 3.50 -11.79 12.19
CA ILE A 39 2.68 -11.16 11.17
C ILE A 39 3.00 -11.70 9.78
N THR A 40 1.95 -12.02 9.04
CA THR A 40 2.05 -12.43 7.64
C THR A 40 1.87 -11.22 6.72
N LEU A 41 2.54 -11.23 5.56
CA LEU A 41 2.33 -10.24 4.49
C LEU A 41 0.86 -10.16 4.01
N GLU A 42 0.08 -11.20 4.26
CA GLU A 42 -1.36 -11.21 4.01
C GLU A 42 -2.10 -10.29 4.97
N ASN A 43 -1.82 -10.37 6.28
CA ASN A 43 -2.41 -9.49 7.27
C ASN A 43 -2.01 -8.02 7.07
N VAL A 44 -0.76 -7.76 6.69
CA VAL A 44 -0.29 -6.41 6.33
C VAL A 44 -1.12 -5.86 5.17
N ARG A 45 -1.28 -6.63 4.09
CA ARG A 45 -2.10 -6.23 2.93
C ARG A 45 -3.55 -5.97 3.32
N ARG A 46 -4.17 -6.86 4.10
CA ARG A 46 -5.56 -6.72 4.55
C ARG A 46 -5.79 -5.50 5.43
N THR A 47 -4.82 -5.21 6.29
CA THR A 47 -4.87 -4.06 7.20
C THR A 47 -4.76 -2.77 6.40
N LEU A 48 -3.78 -2.69 5.48
CA LEU A 48 -3.60 -1.53 4.61
C LEU A 48 -4.82 -1.32 3.70
N GLU A 49 -5.41 -2.38 3.15
CA GLU A 49 -6.64 -2.27 2.35
C GLU A 49 -7.78 -1.65 3.15
N LYS A 50 -7.95 -2.05 4.42
CA LYS A 50 -8.92 -1.43 5.32
C LYS A 50 -8.58 0.02 5.66
N ASP A 51 -7.32 0.31 5.95
CA ASP A 51 -6.84 1.65 6.29
C ASP A 51 -7.06 2.63 5.12
N LEU A 52 -6.88 2.14 3.90
CA LEU A 52 -7.03 2.91 2.66
C LEU A 52 -8.48 2.92 2.13
N GLY A 53 -9.38 2.11 2.71
CA GLY A 53 -10.73 1.91 2.19
C GLY A 53 -10.75 1.26 0.79
N MET A 54 -9.71 0.48 0.46
CA MET A 54 -9.57 -0.21 -0.81
C MET A 54 -10.25 -1.57 -0.80
N ASN A 55 -10.53 -2.08 -2.01
CA ASN A 55 -11.06 -3.41 -2.17
C ASN A 55 -10.06 -4.48 -1.72
N ALA A 56 -10.63 -5.61 -1.30
CA ALA A 56 -9.88 -6.84 -1.08
C ALA A 56 -9.00 -7.18 -2.30
N TYR A 57 -7.73 -7.47 -2.07
CA TYR A 57 -6.72 -7.76 -3.11
C TYR A 57 -6.32 -6.58 -4.01
N ALA A 58 -6.76 -5.35 -3.74
CA ALA A 58 -6.31 -4.18 -4.48
C ALA A 58 -4.81 -3.93 -4.30
N LEU A 59 -4.29 -4.25 -3.10
CA LEU A 59 -2.87 -4.08 -2.80
C LEU A 59 -2.00 -5.26 -3.27
N ASP A 60 -2.59 -6.32 -3.81
CA ASP A 60 -1.82 -7.46 -4.35
C ASP A 60 -1.00 -7.07 -5.58
N ALA A 61 -1.48 -6.10 -6.37
CA ALA A 61 -0.72 -5.47 -7.45
C ALA A 61 0.53 -4.75 -6.91
N HIS A 62 0.40 -4.13 -5.73
CA HIS A 62 1.46 -3.39 -5.05
C HIS A 62 2.22 -4.26 -4.02
N LYS A 63 2.11 -5.60 -4.07
CA LYS A 63 2.78 -6.50 -3.11
C LYS A 63 4.30 -6.32 -3.06
N ARG A 64 4.92 -6.00 -4.21
CA ARG A 64 6.36 -5.70 -4.29
C ARG A 64 6.69 -4.41 -3.56
N PHE A 65 5.86 -3.38 -3.73
CA PHE A 65 6.02 -2.08 -3.08
C PHE A 65 5.86 -2.19 -1.56
N ILE A 66 4.87 -2.94 -1.09
CA ILE A 66 4.65 -3.19 0.35
C ILE A 66 5.84 -3.94 0.94
N LYS A 67 6.33 -5.00 0.27
CA LYS A 67 7.50 -5.75 0.72
C LYS A 67 8.75 -4.87 0.77
N GLN A 68 9.03 -4.13 -0.29
CA GLN A 68 10.16 -3.21 -0.34
C GLN A 68 10.05 -2.14 0.75
N SER A 69 8.85 -1.59 0.95
CA SER A 69 8.61 -0.60 2.00
C SER A 69 8.91 -1.20 3.37
N LEU A 70 8.40 -2.40 3.70
CA LEU A 70 8.71 -3.11 4.95
C LEU A 70 10.21 -3.38 5.14
N GLU A 71 10.93 -3.72 4.08
CA GLU A 71 12.39 -3.93 4.12
C GLU A 71 13.16 -2.61 4.31
N GLN A 72 12.57 -1.47 3.96
CA GLN A 72 13.19 -0.15 4.02
C GLN A 72 12.91 0.60 5.35
N VAL A 73 12.01 0.11 6.22
CA VAL A 73 11.68 0.71 7.54
C VAL A 73 12.32 -0.01 8.72
#